data_AF-A0A0G0YSJ6-F1
#
_entry.id   AF-A0A0G0YSJ6-F1
#
_cell.length_a   1.000
_cell.length_b   1.000
_cell.length_c   1.000
_cell.angle_alpha   90.00
_cell.angle_beta   90.00
_cell.angle_gamma   90.00
#
_symmetry.space_group_name_H-M   'P 1'
#
loop_
_entity.id
_entity.type
_entity.pdbx_description
1 polymer ?
#
loop_
_entity_poly.entity_id
_entity_poly.type
_entity_poly.pdbx_seq_one_letter_code
_entity_poly.pdbx_strand_id
1 'polypeptide(L)'
;MNVRLAVVDKGKPRLWGNGKLEKTVLKLTERYYLKCGYMLNGDDVVMITDQNNKKHMLKVRFERVDYSEKEFLCTHEVVKAYPILSIS
;
A
#
# COMPACT_ATOMS: atom_id res chain seq x y z
N MET A 1 -1.08 -1.25 -10.20
CA MET A 1 -2.54 -1.04 -10.09
C MET A 1 -2.83 0.18 -9.22
N ASN A 2 -3.70 1.08 -9.66
CA ASN A 2 -4.13 2.22 -8.84
C ASN A 2 -5.15 1.74 -7.80
N VAL A 3 -5.07 2.27 -6.58
CA VAL A 3 -5.90 1.88 -5.45
C VAL A 3 -6.35 3.09 -4.67
N ARG A 4 -7.54 3.00 -4.06
CA ARG A 4 -7.94 3.95 -3.00
C ARG A 4 -7.43 3.44 -1.67
N LEU A 5 -6.78 4.27 -0.88
CA LEU A 5 -6.26 3.91 0.44
C LEU A 5 -7.07 4.57 1.56
N ALA A 6 -7.18 3.86 2.67
CA ALA A 6 -7.67 4.36 3.94
C ALA A 6 -6.76 3.83 5.06
N VAL A 7 -6.21 4.72 5.86
CA VAL A 7 -5.47 4.32 7.08
C VAL A 7 -6.46 4.26 8.22
N VAL A 8 -6.51 3.14 8.92
CA VAL A 8 -7.44 2.89 10.03
C VAL A 8 -6.66 2.81 11.33
N ASP A 9 -7.05 3.63 12.29
CA ASP A 9 -6.56 3.58 13.67
C ASP A 9 -7.75 3.26 14.60
N LYS A 10 -7.63 2.18 15.38
CA LYS A 10 -8.69 1.71 16.31
C LYS A 10 -10.08 1.62 15.67
N GLY A 11 -10.16 1.13 14.43
CA GLY A 11 -11.41 0.98 13.69
C GLY A 11 -11.98 2.28 13.09
N LYS A 12 -11.30 3.42 13.25
CA LYS A 12 -11.70 4.70 12.65
C LYS A 12 -10.74 5.07 11.52
N PRO A 13 -11.25 5.50 10.35
CA PRO A 13 -10.40 5.98 9.28
C PRO A 13 -9.77 7.32 9.67
N ARG A 14 -8.44 7.36 9.66
CA ARG A 14 -7.63 8.54 9.98
C ARG A 14 -7.20 9.31 8.72
N LEU A 15 -6.92 8.59 7.63
CA LEU A 15 -6.48 9.19 6.37
C LEU A 15 -7.18 8.50 5.20
N TRP A 16 -7.46 9.26 4.15
CA TRP A 16 -7.96 8.78 2.86
C TRP A 16 -7.08 9.34 1.76
N GLY A 17 -6.82 8.54 0.72
CA GLY A 17 -6.00 9.00 -0.39
C GLY A 17 -5.97 8.03 -1.56
N ASN A 18 -5.15 8.36 -2.55
CA ASN A 18 -4.86 7.50 -3.67
C ASN A 18 -3.46 6.89 -3.50
N GLY A 19 -3.30 5.67 -4.00
CA GLY A 19 -2.03 4.98 -3.98
C GLY A 19 -1.87 4.13 -5.22
N LYS A 20 -0.66 3.60 -5.39
CA LYS A 20 -0.32 2.69 -6.46
C LYS A 20 0.35 1.46 -5.88
N LEU A 21 -0.23 0.31 -6.18
CA LEU A 21 0.32 -0.98 -5.80
C LEU A 21 1.13 -1.54 -6.97
N GLU A 22 2.40 -1.84 -6.72
CA GLU A 22 3.35 -2.38 -7.71
C GLU A 22 3.83 -3.75 -7.26
N LYS A 23 3.99 -4.67 -8.23
CA LYS A 23 4.53 -6.01 -8.01
C LYS A 23 5.94 -6.06 -8.59
N THR A 24 6.88 -6.64 -7.86
CA THR A 24 8.25 -6.87 -8.31
C THR A 24 8.62 -8.32 -8.03
N VAL A 25 9.28 -8.97 -8.99
CA VAL A 25 9.78 -10.35 -8.83
C VAL A 25 11.29 -10.28 -8.66
N LEU A 26 11.80 -10.67 -7.49
CA LEU A 26 13.22 -10.73 -7.18
C LEU A 26 13.60 -12.16 -6.84
N LYS A 27 14.45 -12.78 -7.67
CA LYS A 27 14.97 -14.15 -7.44
C LYS A 27 13.88 -15.14 -7.03
N LEU A 28 12.80 -15.22 -7.82
CA LEU A 28 11.63 -16.09 -7.60
C LEU A 28 10.71 -15.70 -6.42
N THR A 29 10.99 -14.62 -5.71
CA THR A 29 10.10 -14.11 -4.65
C THR A 29 9.29 -12.93 -5.19
N GLU A 30 7.97 -13.00 -5.06
CA GLU A 30 7.09 -11.87 -5.34
C GLU A 30 7.08 -10.91 -4.16
N ARG A 31 7.29 -9.62 -4.45
CA ARG A 31 7.15 -8.53 -3.49
C ARG A 31 6.14 -7.52 -4.00
N TYR A 32 5.42 -6.91 -3.07
CA TYR A 32 4.42 -5.90 -3.37
C TYR A 32 4.82 -4.60 -2.68
N TYR A 33 4.70 -3.50 -3.40
CA TYR A 33 5.04 -2.17 -2.92
C TYR A 33 3.83 -1.24 -3.06
N LEU A 34 3.45 -0.59 -1.96
CA LEU A 34 2.45 0.47 -1.94
C LEU A 34 3.14 1.83 -2.00
N LYS A 35 2.93 2.54 -3.10
CA LYS A 35 3.32 3.94 -3.25
C LYS A 35 2.15 4.84 -2.88
N CYS A 36 2.39 5.87 -2.09
CA CYS A 36 1.38 6.85 -1.67
C CYS A 36 2.01 8.20 -1.31
N GLY A 37 1.20 9.25 -1.17
CA GLY A 37 1.67 10.59 -0.83
C GLY A 37 2.01 10.81 0.65
N TYR A 38 1.86 9.79 1.50
CA TYR A 38 2.00 9.92 2.96
C TYR A 38 2.98 8.88 3.49
N MET A 39 3.70 9.22 4.55
CA MET A 39 4.48 8.24 5.31
C MET A 39 3.54 7.45 6.23
N LEU A 40 3.56 6.13 6.12
CA LEU A 40 2.75 5.20 6.91
C LEU A 40 3.64 4.54 7.97
N ASN A 41 3.16 4.47 9.20
CA ASN A 41 3.89 3.78 10.27
C ASN A 41 3.66 2.26 10.18
N GLY A 42 4.62 1.48 10.69
CA GLY A 42 4.53 0.01 10.66
C GLY A 42 3.38 -0.60 11.47
N ASP A 43 2.79 0.18 12.37
CA ASP A 43 1.64 -0.22 13.21
C ASP A 43 0.29 0.19 12.59
N ASP A 44 0.28 0.99 11.53
CA ASP A 44 -0.94 1.44 10.87
C ASP A 44 -1.60 0.27 10.12
N VAL A 45 -2.92 0.13 10.29
CA VAL A 45 -3.71 -0.80 9.46
C VAL A 45 -4.13 -0.06 8.20
N VAL A 46 -3.60 -0.50 7.05
CA VAL A 46 -3.85 0.17 5.77
C VAL A 46 -4.89 -0.64 4.99
N MET A 47 -6.08 -0.08 4.79
CA MET A 47 -7.05 -0.65 3.85
C MET A 47 -6.82 -0.06 2.46
N ILE A 48 -6.79 -0.91 1.45
CA ILE A 48 -6.84 -0.50 0.05
C ILE A 48 -8.10 -1.05 -0.60
N THR A 49 -8.64 -0.31 -1.57
CA THR A 49 -9.70 -0.78 -2.47
C THR A 49 -9.14 -0.78 -3.88
N ASP A 50 -9.16 -1.94 -4.52
CA ASP A 50 -8.68 -2.11 -5.89
C ASP A 50 -9.71 -1.62 -6.92
N GLN A 51 -9.33 -1.69 -8.19
CA GLN A 51 -10.17 -1.30 -9.33
C GLN A 51 -11.43 -2.17 -9.49
N ASN A 52 -11.47 -3.36 -8.90
CA ASN A 52 -12.62 -4.26 -8.88
C ASN A 52 -13.49 -4.07 -7.63
N ASN A 53 -13.27 -2.97 -6.88
CA ASN A 53 -13.89 -2.69 -5.58
C ASN A 53 -13.60 -3.73 -4.49
N LYS A 54 -12.57 -4.56 -4.67
CA LYS A 54 -12.13 -5.52 -3.66
C LYS A 54 -11.30 -4.79 -2.60
N LYS A 55 -11.64 -5.03 -1.34
CA LYS A 55 -10.93 -4.45 -0.19
C LYS A 55 -9.83 -5.40 0.27
N HIS A 56 -8.67 -4.85 0.55
CA HIS A 56 -7.55 -5.56 1.16
C HIS A 56 -7.05 -4.78 2.37
N MET A 57 -6.74 -5.49 3.44
CA MET A 57 -6.06 -4.97 4.60
C MET A 57 -4.58 -5.31 4.50
N LEU A 58 -3.72 -4.31 4.59
CA LEU A 58 -2.29 -4.41 4.43
C LEU A 58 -1.59 -4.06 5.73
N LYS A 59 -0.54 -4.84 6.05
CA LYS A 59 0.53 -4.40 6.93
C LYS A 59 1.70 -4.00 6.05
N VAL A 60 2.19 -2.78 6.24
CA VAL A 60 3.25 -2.20 5.42
C VAL A 60 4.47 -1.86 6.25
N ARG A 61 5.63 -1.83 5.60
CA ARG A 61 6.89 -1.32 6.17
C ARG A 61 7.40 -0.21 5.28
N PHE A 62 7.76 0.92 5.87
CA PHE A 62 8.38 2.02 5.13
C PHE A 62 9.71 1.56 4.52
N GLU A 63 9.92 1.88 3.24
CA GLU A 63 11.16 1.55 2.53
C GLU A 63 11.93 2.83 2.17
N ARG A 64 11.30 3.77 1.46
CA ARG A 64 11.98 5.00 1.02
C ARG A 64 11.03 6.13 0.62
N VAL A 65 11.60 7.34 0.55
CA VAL A 65 11.02 8.51 -0.12
C VAL A 65 11.67 8.68 -1.49
N ASP A 66 10.87 8.90 -2.53
CA ASP A 66 11.30 9.23 -3.89
C ASP A 66 10.95 10.70 -4.19
N TYR A 67 11.92 11.60 -3.98
CA TYR A 67 11.74 13.04 -4.18
C TYR A 67 11.56 13.46 -5.64
N SER A 68 11.78 12.55 -6.60
CA SER A 68 11.50 12.81 -8.01
C SER A 68 10.02 12.60 -8.37
N GLU A 69 9.30 11.83 -7.54
CA GLU A 69 7.88 11.55 -7.68
C GLU A 69 7.04 12.62 -6.98
N LYS A 70 6.02 13.15 -7.65
CA LYS A 70 5.21 14.26 -7.11
C LYS A 70 3.91 13.79 -6.50
N GLU A 71 3.38 12.64 -6.95
CA GLU A 71 2.07 12.15 -6.51
C GLU A 71 2.19 11.04 -5.44
N PHE A 72 3.17 10.15 -5.59
CA PHE A 72 3.36 8.99 -4.71
C PHE A 72 4.77 8.93 -4.10
N LEU A 73 5.13 10.00 -3.42
CA LEU A 73 6.46 10.25 -2.85
C LEU A 73 6.97 9.10 -1.94
N CYS A 74 6.10 8.41 -1.21
CA CYS A 74 6.50 7.40 -0.23
C CYS A 74 6.25 5.98 -0.73
N THR A 75 7.28 5.13 -0.69
CA THR A 75 7.19 3.70 -1.02
C THR A 75 7.25 2.84 0.24
N HIS A 76 6.32 1.90 0.36
CA HIS A 76 6.25 0.94 1.47
C HIS A 76 6.18 -0.48 0.92
N GLU A 77 6.94 -1.41 1.51
CA GLU A 77 6.79 -2.83 1.22
C GLU A 77 5.53 -3.36 1.93
N VAL A 78 4.73 -4.14 1.21
CA VAL A 78 3.60 -4.88 1.80
C VAL A 78 4.14 -6.16 2.43
N VAL A 79 4.18 -6.18 3.75
CA VAL A 79 4.64 -7.32 4.55
C VAL A 79 3.54 -8.37 4.67
N LYS A 80 2.28 -7.93 4.68
CA LYS A 80 1.12 -8.82 4.83
C LYS A 80 -0.09 -8.23 4.14
N ALA A 81 -0.92 -9.08 3.55
CA ALA A 81 -2.18 -8.67 2.92
C ALA A 81 -3.30 -9.67 3.19
N TYR A 82 -4.50 -9.14 3.42
CA TYR A 82 -5.72 -9.92 3.66
C TYR A 82 -6.91 -9.35 2.88
N PRO A 83 -7.51 -10.09 1.95
CA PRO A 83 -7.01 -11.36 1.39
C PRO A 83 -5.67 -11.15 0.64
N ILE A 84 -4.99 -12.25 0.33
CA ILE A 84 -3.72 -12.25 -0.42
C ILE A 84 -3.89 -11.44 -1.72
N LEU A 85 -2.90 -10.61 -2.03
CA LEU A 85 -2.86 -9.85 -3.26
C LEU A 85 -2.57 -10.79 -4.43
N SER A 86 -3.42 -10.74 -5.45
CA SER A 86 -3.15 -11.34 -6.76
C SER A 86 -3.20 -10.20 -7.78
N ILE A 87 -2.05 -9.60 -8.07
CA ILE A 87 -1.96 -8.61 -9.15
C ILE A 87 -1.58 -9.39 -10.41
N SER A 88 -2.52 -9.48 -11.34
CA SER A 88 -2.34 -9.97 -12.70
C SER A 88 -1.51 -9.00 -13.53
#